data_AF-A0A9J9B739-F1
#
_entry.id   AF-A0A9J9B739-F1
#
_cell.length_a   1.000
_cell.length_b   1.000
_cell.length_c   1.000
_cell.angle_alpha   90.00
_cell.angle_beta   90.00
_cell.angle_gamma   90.00
#
_symmetry.space_group_name_H-M   'P 1'
#
loop_
_entity.id
_entity.type
_entity.pdbx_description
1 polymer ?
#
loop_
_entity_poly.entity_id
_entity_poly.type
_entity_poly.pdbx_seq_one_letter_code
_entity_poly.pdbx_strand_id
1 'polypeptide(L)'
;MPSYTRFIFASNHDQVLKAGGRERRFLVLEPSAKYAQHKEYFDNLWKWINEGGANCLLHYLSQYDLNGFDSRRAPVTQALLDEKLQNLSPYQQFFRAELSNDRPFGGAVRLSTKDLVNNCRIWLEDNGYPVVIPKVRSSIGKLVQRMGIDRHGKHGRDAMYEFPSRSEMQTSFARLLGHEKDEIFNSD
;
A
#
# COMPACT_ATOMS: atom_id res chain seq x y z
N MET A 1 20.09 12.32 -24.74
CA MET A 1 18.99 13.28 -24.98
C MET A 1 18.05 13.23 -23.78
N PRO A 2 17.70 14.36 -23.15
CA PRO A 2 16.73 14.39 -22.05
C PRO A 2 15.31 14.08 -22.55
N SER A 3 14.49 13.44 -21.70
CA SER A 3 13.06 13.21 -21.96
C SER A 3 12.22 14.25 -21.21
N TYR A 4 11.28 14.88 -21.92
CA TYR A 4 10.35 15.88 -21.36
C TYR A 4 8.92 15.36 -21.18
N THR A 5 8.73 14.05 -21.30
CA THR A 5 7.40 13.44 -21.27
C THR A 5 6.72 13.63 -19.90
N ARG A 6 5.41 13.86 -19.91
CA ARG A 6 4.54 13.91 -18.73
C ARG A 6 3.35 12.98 -18.99
N PHE A 7 3.04 12.14 -18.02
CA PHE A 7 1.95 11.18 -18.13
C PHE A 7 0.84 11.54 -17.13
N ILE A 8 -0.39 11.54 -17.61
CA ILE A 8 -1.59 11.63 -16.79
C ILE A 8 -2.46 10.44 -17.19
N PHE A 9 -2.88 9.66 -16.21
CA PHE A 9 -3.75 8.51 -16.39
C PHE A 9 -5.07 8.78 -15.69
N ALA A 10 -6.18 8.42 -16.32
CA ALA A 10 -7.51 8.45 -15.74
C ALA A 10 -8.15 7.08 -15.93
N SER A 11 -8.77 6.53 -14.88
CA SER A 11 -9.39 5.22 -14.89
C SER A 11 -10.61 5.24 -13.97
N ASN A 12 -11.58 4.38 -14.27
CA ASN A 12 -12.75 4.13 -13.43
C ASN A 12 -12.61 2.83 -12.62
N HIS A 13 -11.44 2.18 -12.66
CA HIS A 13 -11.15 0.99 -11.85
C HIS A 13 -10.53 1.43 -10.53
N ASP A 14 -10.88 0.73 -9.45
CA ASP A 14 -10.32 0.94 -8.10
C ASP A 14 -8.79 0.73 -8.05
N GLN A 15 -8.27 -0.02 -9.02
CA GLN A 15 -6.84 -0.25 -9.20
C GLN A 15 -6.40 0.27 -10.58
N VAL A 16 -5.57 1.31 -10.56
CA VAL A 16 -5.03 2.01 -11.73
C VAL A 16 -3.56 1.69 -11.94
N LEU A 17 -2.83 1.34 -10.86
CA LEU A 17 -1.38 1.16 -10.91
C LEU A 17 -0.93 -0.08 -10.14
N LYS A 18 0.13 -0.74 -10.66
CA LYS A 18 0.91 -1.70 -9.88
C LYS A 18 1.96 -0.96 -9.06
N ALA A 19 1.53 -0.30 -7.99
CA ALA A 19 2.41 0.39 -7.06
C ALA A 19 3.07 -0.63 -6.13
N GLY A 20 4.37 -0.89 -6.32
CA GLY A 20 5.14 -1.60 -5.30
C GLY A 20 5.24 -0.75 -4.02
N GLY A 21 5.55 -1.36 -2.87
CA GLY A 21 5.62 -0.62 -1.59
C GLY A 21 6.51 0.64 -1.64
N ARG A 22 7.62 0.60 -2.39
CA ARG A 22 8.53 1.74 -2.54
C ARG A 22 8.17 2.74 -3.65
N GLU A 23 6.99 2.61 -4.25
CA GLU A 23 6.56 3.54 -5.28
C GLU A 23 6.30 4.94 -4.70
N ARG A 24 6.89 5.95 -5.34
CA ARG A 24 6.90 7.36 -4.90
C ARG A 24 6.84 8.36 -6.06
N ARG A 25 6.63 7.87 -7.28
CA ARG A 25 6.65 8.67 -8.52
C ARG A 25 5.25 9.06 -8.99
N PHE A 26 4.23 8.38 -8.50
CA PHE A 26 2.84 8.64 -8.89
C PHE A 26 2.16 9.46 -7.80
N LEU A 27 1.53 10.55 -8.23
CA LEU A 27 0.48 11.21 -7.49
C LEU A 27 -0.83 10.53 -7.89
N VAL A 28 -1.47 9.84 -6.95
CA VAL A 28 -2.79 9.22 -7.16
C VAL A 28 -3.82 10.13 -6.49
N LEU A 29 -4.82 10.55 -7.26
CA LEU A 29 -5.89 11.42 -6.78
C LEU A 29 -7.20 10.68 -6.98
N GLU A 30 -7.98 10.58 -5.91
CA GLU A 30 -9.38 10.14 -5.96
C GLU A 30 -10.27 11.38 -5.99
N PRO A 31 -10.93 11.70 -7.13
CA PRO A 31 -11.81 12.85 -7.21
C PRO A 31 -13.03 12.67 -6.29
N SER A 32 -13.54 13.78 -5.75
CA SER A 32 -14.77 13.72 -4.96
C SER A 32 -15.96 13.28 -5.82
N ALA A 33 -16.76 12.34 -5.31
CA ALA A 33 -18.01 11.91 -5.93
C ALA A 33 -19.08 13.03 -5.96
N LYS A 34 -18.86 14.17 -5.30
CA LYS A 34 -19.84 15.28 -5.17
C LYS A 34 -20.41 15.75 -6.52
N TYR A 35 -19.58 15.82 -7.55
CA TYR A 35 -20.00 16.27 -8.88
C TYR A 35 -20.09 15.12 -9.89
N ALA A 36 -19.98 13.87 -9.44
CA ALA A 36 -20.14 12.73 -10.33
C ALA A 36 -21.52 12.76 -11.01
N GLN A 37 -21.52 12.62 -12.34
CA GLN A 37 -22.74 12.68 -13.18
C GLN A 37 -23.54 14.00 -13.09
N HIS A 38 -22.97 15.06 -12.51
CA HIS A 38 -23.65 16.35 -12.34
C HIS A 38 -23.61 17.17 -13.63
N LYS A 39 -24.53 16.90 -14.57
CA LYS A 39 -24.56 17.49 -15.91
C LYS A 39 -24.41 19.02 -15.93
N GLU A 40 -25.22 19.74 -15.15
CA GLU A 40 -25.20 21.21 -15.14
C GLU A 40 -23.85 21.80 -14.71
N TYR A 41 -23.15 21.12 -13.78
CA TYR A 41 -21.83 21.56 -13.33
C TYR A 41 -20.82 21.47 -14.47
N PHE A 42 -20.82 20.34 -15.18
CA PHE A 42 -19.93 20.14 -16.32
C PHE A 42 -20.31 21.02 -17.52
N ASP A 43 -21.60 21.26 -17.78
CA ASP A 43 -22.03 22.17 -18.84
C ASP A 43 -21.50 23.60 -18.58
N ASN A 44 -21.61 24.08 -17.32
CA ASN A 44 -21.06 25.38 -16.91
C ASN A 44 -19.52 25.41 -16.99
N LEU A 45 -18.84 24.33 -16.57
CA LEU A 45 -17.39 24.21 -16.66
C LEU A 45 -16.92 24.27 -18.12
N TRP A 46 -17.56 23.52 -19.02
CA TRP A 46 -17.24 23.51 -20.44
C TRP A 46 -17.49 24.86 -21.10
N LYS A 47 -18.60 25.52 -20.75
CA LYS A 47 -18.87 26.89 -21.20
C LYS A 47 -17.74 27.84 -20.77
N TRP A 48 -17.37 27.82 -19.49
CA TRP A 48 -16.29 28.66 -18.97
C TRP A 48 -14.94 28.38 -19.65
N ILE A 49 -14.58 27.10 -19.86
CA ILE A 49 -13.36 26.68 -20.57
C ILE A 49 -13.34 27.29 -21.99
N ASN A 50 -14.45 27.19 -22.72
CA ASN A 50 -14.57 27.66 -24.10
C ASN A 50 -14.65 29.18 -24.22
N GLU A 51 -15.12 29.87 -23.18
CA GLU A 51 -15.24 31.34 -23.11
C GLU A 51 -13.96 32.01 -22.53
N GLY A 52 -12.81 31.36 -22.69
CA GLY A 52 -11.50 31.93 -22.31
C GLY A 52 -11.00 31.54 -20.93
N GLY A 53 -11.76 30.75 -20.15
CA GLY A 53 -11.34 30.25 -18.84
C GLY A 53 -10.05 29.43 -18.88
N ALA A 54 -9.83 28.65 -19.95
CA ALA A 54 -8.58 27.92 -20.14
C ALA A 54 -7.35 28.86 -20.20
N ASN A 55 -7.48 30.01 -20.87
CA ASN A 55 -6.41 31.01 -20.95
C ASN A 55 -6.16 31.65 -19.59
N CYS A 56 -7.22 31.93 -18.82
CA CYS A 56 -7.11 32.44 -17.45
C CYS A 56 -6.36 31.44 -16.56
N LEU A 57 -6.69 30.15 -16.64
CA LEU A 57 -6.00 29.09 -15.89
C LEU A 57 -4.53 28.97 -16.30
N LEU A 58 -4.22 29.01 -17.59
CA LEU A 58 -2.84 28.97 -18.07
C LEU A 58 -2.04 30.18 -17.60
N HIS A 59 -2.62 31.38 -17.64
CA HIS A 59 -1.99 32.58 -17.12
C HIS A 59 -1.66 32.44 -15.63
N TYR A 60 -2.63 31.95 -14.84
CA TYR A 60 -2.41 31.67 -13.42
C TYR A 60 -1.27 30.65 -13.19
N LEU A 61 -1.30 29.51 -13.87
CA LEU A 61 -0.29 28.46 -13.72
C LEU A 61 1.10 28.91 -14.16
N SER A 62 1.20 29.77 -15.17
CA SER A 62 2.47 30.33 -15.65
C SER A 62 3.12 31.31 -14.67
N GLN A 63 2.33 31.87 -13.75
CA GLN A 63 2.77 32.78 -12.70
C GLN A 63 2.85 32.10 -11.32
N TYR A 64 2.54 30.81 -11.24
CA TYR A 64 2.50 30.09 -9.97
C TYR A 64 3.92 29.90 -9.43
N ASP A 65 4.16 30.33 -8.20
CA ASP A 65 5.46 30.17 -7.56
C ASP A 65 5.72 28.71 -7.21
N LEU A 66 6.78 28.14 -7.78
CA LEU A 66 7.23 26.77 -7.53
C LEU A 66 8.52 26.75 -6.68
N ASN A 67 8.91 27.87 -6.09
CA ASN A 67 10.04 27.92 -5.17
C ASN A 67 9.84 26.93 -4.01
N GLY A 68 10.81 26.04 -3.84
CA GLY A 68 10.74 24.97 -2.84
C GLY A 68 9.93 23.73 -3.22
N PHE A 69 9.31 23.69 -4.41
CA PHE A 69 8.58 22.51 -4.88
C PHE A 69 9.53 21.39 -5.33
N ASP A 70 9.51 20.26 -4.63
CA ASP A 70 10.24 19.06 -5.03
C ASP A 70 9.40 18.15 -5.93
N SER A 71 9.52 18.38 -7.24
CA SER A 71 8.86 17.56 -8.27
C SER A 71 9.22 16.06 -8.26
N ARG A 72 10.24 15.63 -7.52
CA ARG A 72 10.64 14.21 -7.42
C ARG A 72 9.97 13.48 -6.26
N ARG A 73 9.27 14.20 -5.38
CA ARG A 73 8.59 13.64 -4.22
C ARG A 73 7.09 13.86 -4.37
N ALA A 74 6.41 12.87 -4.95
CA ALA A 74 4.95 12.88 -4.97
C ALA A 74 4.42 12.85 -3.52
N PRO A 75 3.41 13.66 -3.19
CA PRO A 75 2.67 13.54 -1.93
C PRO A 75 2.11 12.12 -1.74
N VAL A 76 2.13 11.64 -0.50
CA VAL A 76 1.42 10.41 -0.13
C VAL A 76 -0.03 10.78 0.09
N THR A 77 -0.90 10.27 -0.78
CA THR A 77 -2.36 10.44 -0.69
C THR A 77 -3.01 9.17 -0.17
N GLN A 78 -4.22 9.28 0.38
CA GLN A 78 -5.00 8.10 0.79
C GLN A 78 -5.21 7.13 -0.38
N ALA A 79 -5.53 7.66 -1.56
CA ALA A 79 -5.70 6.85 -2.77
C ALA A 79 -4.43 6.05 -3.14
N LEU A 80 -3.23 6.63 -2.96
CA LEU A 80 -1.97 5.91 -3.19
C LEU A 80 -1.75 4.81 -2.13
N LEU A 81 -2.17 5.03 -0.89
CA LEU A 81 -2.12 4.01 0.17
C LEU A 81 -3.05 2.85 -0.17
N ASP A 82 -4.29 3.14 -0.58
CA ASP A 82 -5.30 2.13 -0.93
C ASP A 82 -4.82 1.25 -2.09
N GLU A 83 -4.28 1.86 -3.15
CA GLU A 83 -3.64 1.16 -4.28
C GLU A 83 -2.51 0.22 -3.82
N LYS A 84 -1.66 0.66 -2.89
CA LYS A 84 -0.58 -0.19 -2.35
C LYS A 84 -1.11 -1.33 -1.51
N LEU A 85 -2.16 -1.09 -0.72
CA LEU A 85 -2.82 -2.11 0.11
C LEU A 85 -3.48 -3.19 -0.76
N GLN A 86 -4.12 -2.79 -1.86
CA GLN A 86 -4.68 -3.72 -2.85
C GLN A 86 -3.58 -4.52 -3.57
N ASN A 87 -2.39 -3.95 -3.76
CA ASN A 87 -1.24 -4.59 -4.40
C ASN A 87 -0.42 -5.51 -3.46
N LEU A 88 -0.83 -5.69 -2.20
CA LEU A 88 -0.11 -6.58 -1.28
C LEU A 88 -0.12 -8.02 -1.78
N SER A 89 1.02 -8.70 -1.66
CA SER A 89 1.06 -10.14 -1.91
C SER A 89 0.17 -10.88 -0.90
N PRO A 90 -0.35 -12.08 -1.22
CA PRO A 90 -1.21 -12.83 -0.29
C PRO A 90 -0.58 -13.05 1.09
N TYR A 91 0.74 -13.19 1.16
CA TYR A 91 1.49 -13.34 2.41
C TYR A 91 1.56 -12.05 3.23
N GLN A 92 1.64 -10.89 2.56
CA GLN A 92 1.57 -9.59 3.22
C GLN A 92 0.15 -9.27 3.67
N GLN A 93 -0.86 -9.66 2.89
CA GLN A 93 -2.27 -9.53 3.30
C GLN A 93 -2.55 -10.34 4.55
N PHE A 94 -2.09 -11.61 4.61
CA PHE A 94 -2.15 -12.44 5.81
C PHE A 94 -1.52 -11.74 7.03
N PHE A 95 -0.29 -11.26 6.91
CA PHE A 95 0.37 -10.55 8.02
C PHE A 95 -0.35 -9.28 8.42
N ARG A 96 -0.85 -8.50 7.46
CA ARG A 96 -1.62 -7.30 7.75
C ARG A 96 -2.89 -7.66 8.53
N ALA A 97 -3.64 -8.68 8.10
CA ALA A 97 -4.84 -9.16 8.77
C ALA A 97 -4.55 -9.60 10.21
N GLU A 98 -3.47 -10.36 10.44
CA GLU A 98 -3.05 -10.76 11.79
C GLU A 98 -2.67 -9.56 12.67
N LEU A 99 -1.95 -8.58 12.12
CA LEU A 99 -1.52 -7.39 12.85
C LEU A 99 -2.65 -6.36 13.10
N SER A 100 -3.73 -6.46 12.34
CA SER A 100 -4.97 -5.72 12.60
C SER A 100 -5.74 -6.26 13.81
N ASN A 101 -5.58 -7.54 14.15
CA ASN A 101 -6.19 -8.12 15.34
C ASN A 101 -5.57 -7.56 16.63
N ASP A 102 -6.34 -7.50 17.72
CA ASP A 102 -5.84 -7.08 19.03
C ASP A 102 -4.77 -8.00 19.59
N ARG A 103 -4.89 -9.30 19.28
CA ARG A 103 -3.95 -10.35 19.65
C ARG A 103 -3.50 -11.10 18.39
N PRO A 104 -2.49 -10.57 17.67
CA PRO A 104 -1.95 -11.25 16.49
C PRO A 104 -1.49 -12.66 16.82
N PHE A 105 -1.74 -13.61 15.91
CA PHE A 105 -1.38 -15.03 16.08
C PHE A 105 -1.93 -15.65 17.38
N GLY A 106 -3.12 -15.22 17.81
CA GLY A 106 -3.74 -15.67 19.06
C GLY A 106 -3.03 -15.18 20.33
N GLY A 107 -2.16 -14.16 20.22
CA GLY A 107 -1.35 -13.66 21.34
C GLY A 107 -0.09 -14.48 21.62
N ALA A 108 0.32 -15.34 20.68
CA ALA A 108 1.53 -16.12 20.82
C ALA A 108 2.79 -15.23 20.78
N VAL A 109 3.57 -15.22 21.86
CA VAL A 109 4.89 -14.57 21.90
C VAL A 109 5.92 -15.37 21.10
N ARG A 110 5.76 -16.70 21.04
CA ARG A 110 6.61 -17.61 20.28
C ARG A 110 5.76 -18.54 19.45
N LEU A 111 6.11 -18.71 18.18
CA LEU A 111 5.39 -19.57 17.25
C LEU A 111 6.36 -20.42 16.45
N SER A 112 6.06 -21.70 16.28
CA SER A 112 6.92 -22.56 15.47
C SER A 112 6.83 -22.19 14.00
N THR A 113 7.90 -22.47 13.25
CA THR A 113 7.89 -22.29 11.79
C THR A 113 6.78 -23.12 11.14
N LYS A 114 6.47 -24.31 11.70
CA LYS A 114 5.39 -25.16 11.20
C LYS A 114 4.02 -24.52 11.44
N ASP A 115 3.77 -24.01 12.64
CA ASP A 115 2.50 -23.39 12.99
C ASP A 115 2.28 -22.11 12.20
N LEU A 116 3.29 -21.25 12.07
CA LEU A 116 3.18 -20.03 11.27
C LEU A 116 2.88 -20.33 9.80
N VAL A 117 3.54 -21.34 9.23
CA VAL A 117 3.28 -21.78 7.85
C VAL A 117 1.87 -22.38 7.74
N ASN A 118 1.41 -23.13 8.73
CA ASN A 118 0.07 -23.71 8.74
C ASN A 118 -1.01 -22.64 8.89
N ASN A 119 -0.83 -21.65 9.76
CA ASN A 119 -1.76 -20.53 9.93
C ASN A 119 -1.88 -19.75 8.62
N CYS A 120 -0.75 -19.43 7.98
CA CYS A 120 -0.77 -18.77 6.67
C CYS A 120 -1.44 -19.65 5.60
N ARG A 121 -1.16 -20.96 5.59
CA ARG A 121 -1.79 -21.91 4.68
C ARG A 121 -3.31 -21.89 4.79
N ILE A 122 -3.83 -22.02 6.01
CA ILE A 122 -5.27 -22.00 6.30
C ILE A 122 -5.87 -20.67 5.84
N TRP A 123 -5.27 -19.55 6.23
CA TRP A 123 -5.76 -18.23 5.82
C TRP A 123 -5.79 -18.06 4.29
N LEU A 124 -4.78 -18.56 3.57
CA LEU A 124 -4.76 -18.51 2.11
C LEU A 124 -5.89 -19.34 1.48
N GLU A 125 -6.15 -20.54 2.01
CA GLU A 125 -7.27 -21.39 1.58
C GLU A 125 -8.61 -20.68 1.80
N ASP A 126 -8.81 -20.12 3.00
CA ASP A 126 -10.04 -19.40 3.38
C ASP A 126 -10.30 -18.15 2.52
N ASN A 127 -9.23 -17.53 2.01
CA ASN A 127 -9.31 -16.34 1.14
C ASN A 127 -9.23 -16.71 -0.37
N GLY A 128 -9.34 -17.99 -0.73
CA GLY A 128 -9.41 -18.44 -2.12
C GLY A 128 -8.09 -18.37 -2.89
N TYR A 129 -6.95 -18.24 -2.21
CA TYR A 129 -5.63 -18.23 -2.84
C TYR A 129 -5.11 -19.66 -3.09
N PRO A 130 -4.40 -19.90 -4.21
CA PRO A 130 -3.78 -21.18 -4.47
C PRO A 130 -2.63 -21.44 -3.49
N VAL A 131 -2.66 -22.63 -2.87
CA VAL A 131 -1.69 -23.01 -1.85
C VAL A 131 -0.65 -23.98 -2.39
N VAL A 132 0.62 -23.58 -2.28
CA VAL A 132 1.78 -24.41 -2.60
C VAL A 132 2.75 -24.34 -1.42
N ILE A 133 2.80 -25.38 -0.59
CA ILE A 133 3.51 -25.37 0.71
C ILE A 133 4.96 -24.89 0.64
N PRO A 134 5.80 -25.32 -0.33
CA PRO A 134 7.16 -24.79 -0.46
C PRO A 134 7.20 -23.27 -0.69
N LYS A 135 6.24 -22.73 -1.45
CA LYS A 135 6.11 -21.30 -1.72
C LYS A 135 5.62 -20.55 -0.49
N VAL A 136 4.65 -21.08 0.25
CA VAL A 136 4.19 -20.51 1.53
C VAL A 136 5.37 -20.40 2.49
N ARG A 137 6.11 -21.49 2.71
CA ARG A 137 7.26 -21.53 3.61
C ARG A 137 8.33 -20.51 3.23
N SER A 138 8.71 -20.46 1.96
CA SER A 138 9.76 -19.54 1.49
C SER A 138 9.34 -18.08 1.53
N SER A 139 8.09 -17.75 1.15
CA SER A 139 7.57 -16.38 1.17
C SER A 139 7.41 -15.84 2.59
N ILE A 140 6.84 -16.63 3.50
CA ILE A 140 6.67 -16.24 4.90
C ILE A 140 8.03 -16.09 5.59
N GLY A 141 8.94 -17.05 5.39
CA GLY A 141 10.29 -16.97 5.94
C GLY A 141 11.02 -15.68 5.52
N LYS A 142 10.93 -15.30 4.24
CA LYS A 142 11.50 -14.05 3.73
C LYS A 142 10.82 -12.81 4.32
N LEU A 143 9.49 -12.83 4.47
CA LEU A 143 8.73 -11.71 5.01
C LEU A 143 9.11 -11.45 6.47
N VAL A 144 9.09 -12.49 7.30
CA VAL A 144 9.45 -12.43 8.72
C VAL A 144 10.91 -11.99 8.92
N GLN A 145 11.83 -12.52 8.11
CA GLN A 145 13.23 -12.08 8.11
C GLN A 145 13.36 -10.60 7.76
N ARG A 146 12.64 -10.13 6.75
CA ARG A 146 12.65 -8.71 6.34
C ARG A 146 12.07 -7.80 7.42
N MET A 147 11.13 -8.29 8.21
CA MET A 147 10.60 -7.58 9.39
C MET A 147 11.59 -7.52 10.55
N GLY A 148 12.72 -8.24 10.48
CA GLY A 148 13.72 -8.32 11.54
C GLY A 148 13.28 -9.19 12.72
N ILE A 149 12.36 -10.14 12.50
CA ILE A 149 11.89 -11.04 13.55
C ILE A 149 12.88 -12.20 13.68
N ASP A 150 13.39 -12.39 14.89
CA ASP A 150 14.40 -13.39 15.19
C ASP A 150 13.85 -14.81 15.09
N ARG A 151 14.68 -15.68 14.51
CA ARG A 151 14.39 -17.11 14.39
C ARG A 151 15.40 -17.91 15.21
N HIS A 152 14.93 -18.58 16.24
CA HIS A 152 15.73 -19.41 17.12
C HIS A 152 15.49 -20.90 16.84
N GLY A 153 16.55 -21.69 16.67
CA GLY A 153 16.43 -23.13 16.49
C GLY A 153 17.77 -23.83 16.52
N LYS A 154 17.82 -24.98 17.21
CA LYS A 154 18.98 -25.90 17.16
C LYS A 154 18.77 -26.90 16.02
N HIS A 155 19.87 -27.38 15.43
CA HIS A 155 19.82 -28.42 14.40
C HIS A 155 19.03 -29.64 14.92
N GLY A 156 18.01 -30.08 14.18
CA GLY A 156 17.14 -31.21 14.57
C GLY A 156 15.90 -30.88 15.41
N ARG A 157 15.65 -29.62 15.80
CA ARG A 157 14.36 -29.18 16.38
C ARG A 157 13.68 -28.14 15.48
N ASP A 158 12.35 -28.06 15.57
CA ASP A 158 11.60 -27.04 14.84
C ASP A 158 12.03 -25.64 15.29
N ALA A 159 12.44 -24.82 14.32
CA ALA A 159 12.81 -23.45 14.58
C ALA A 159 11.57 -22.63 14.97
N MET A 160 11.73 -21.77 15.97
CA MET A 160 10.69 -20.90 16.52
C MET A 160 10.99 -19.46 16.13
N TYR A 161 9.94 -18.69 15.87
CA TYR A 161 9.99 -17.24 15.79
C TYR A 161 9.62 -16.66 17.15
N GLU A 162 10.35 -15.62 17.57
CA GLU A 162 10.01 -14.82 18.75
C GLU A 162 9.43 -13.50 18.27
N PHE A 163 8.13 -13.31 18.46
CA PHE A 163 7.44 -12.13 17.99
C PHE A 163 7.61 -10.99 18.99
N PRO A 164 8.04 -9.79 18.54
CA PRO A 164 8.05 -8.60 19.37
C PRO A 164 6.62 -8.12 19.63
N SER A 165 6.45 -6.96 20.28
CA SER A 165 5.11 -6.42 20.54
C SER A 165 4.34 -6.14 19.24
N ARG A 166 2.99 -6.11 19.32
CA ARG A 166 2.11 -5.76 18.19
C ARG A 166 2.55 -4.45 17.53
N SER A 167 2.84 -3.40 18.32
CA SER A 167 3.24 -2.09 17.81
C SER A 167 4.59 -2.15 17.07
N GLU A 168 5.55 -2.94 17.55
CA GLU A 168 6.84 -3.13 16.88
C GLU A 168 6.68 -3.90 15.56
N MET A 169 5.85 -4.94 15.55
CA MET A 169 5.54 -5.69 14.32
C MET A 169 4.80 -4.83 13.29
N GLN A 170 3.84 -4.01 13.73
CA GLN A 170 3.14 -3.07 12.85
C GLN A 170 4.12 -2.04 12.27
N THR A 171 5.02 -1.49 13.10
CA THR A 171 6.05 -0.55 12.66
C THR A 171 6.99 -1.18 11.63
N SER A 172 7.48 -2.40 11.89
CA SER A 172 8.38 -3.07 10.96
C SER A 172 7.68 -3.46 9.66
N PHE A 173 6.42 -3.89 9.72
CA PHE A 173 5.59 -4.15 8.54
C PHE A 173 5.36 -2.89 7.70
N ALA A 174 4.96 -1.77 8.32
CA ALA A 174 4.74 -0.51 7.63
C ALA A 174 6.04 -0.01 6.96
N ARG A 175 7.17 -0.10 7.67
CA ARG A 175 8.49 0.24 7.11
C ARG A 175 8.86 -0.62 5.90
N LEU A 176 8.48 -1.90 5.85
CA LEU A 176 8.67 -2.74 4.67
C LEU A 176 7.88 -2.27 3.46
N LEU A 177 6.74 -1.63 3.70
CA LEU A 177 5.92 -0.99 2.69
C LEU A 177 6.39 0.45 2.41
N GLY A 178 7.39 0.98 3.12
CA GLY A 178 7.89 2.34 2.94
C GLY A 178 7.01 3.42 3.58
N HIS A 179 6.24 3.04 4.60
CA HIS A 179 5.24 3.86 5.27
C HIS A 179 5.44 3.89 6.78
N GLU A 180 4.86 4.91 7.41
CA GLU A 180 4.75 4.96 8.87
C GLU A 180 3.61 4.06 9.34
N LYS A 181 3.68 3.63 10.60
CA LYS A 181 2.71 2.69 11.19
C LYS A 181 1.26 3.17 11.04
N ASP A 182 1.05 4.45 11.36
CA ASP A 182 -0.29 5.02 11.43
C ASP A 182 -0.93 5.16 10.05
N GLU A 183 -0.13 5.28 8.98
CA GLU A 183 -0.61 5.29 7.59
C GLU A 183 -1.19 3.94 7.13
N ILE A 184 -0.84 2.83 7.79
CA ILE A 184 -1.24 1.47 7.39
C ILE A 184 -2.31 0.88 8.31
N PHE A 185 -2.25 1.21 9.61
CA PHE A 185 -3.06 0.58 10.66
C PHE A 185 -4.03 1.51 11.40
N ASN A 186 -3.95 2.84 11.20
CA ASN A 186 -4.88 3.82 11.79
C ASN A 186 -5.71 4.56 10.71
N SER A 187 -5.81 4.01 9.49
CA SER A 187 -6.79 4.52 8.53
C SER A 187 -8.18 4.16 9.05
N ASP A 188 -8.94 5.20 9.41
CA ASP A 188 -10.29 5.16 10.03
C ASP A 188 -11.25 4.15 9.40
#